data_AF-A0A0G1MLF7-F1
#
_entry.id   AF-A0A0G1MLF7-F1
#
_cell.length_a   1.000
_cell.length_b   1.000
_cell.length_c   1.000
_cell.angle_alpha   90.00
_cell.angle_beta   90.00
_cell.angle_gamma   90.00
#
_symmetry.space_group_name_H-M   'P 1'
#
loop_
_entity.id
_entity.type
_entity.pdbx_description
1 polymer ?
#
loop_
_entity_poly.entity_id
_entity_poly.type
_entity_poly.pdbx_seq_one_letter_code
_entity_poly.pdbx_strand_id
1 'polypeptide(L)'
;MQHSHAEAERPMILDKVPTIFGPGKIWFSNVCSAIDKEAWRQVNFPDVVMSEDQAWTIEVLKRGWTLAYEPKATVKHGHALSLMALFKRNVDSGASFASLGTVVPSIGSGKNWRWLADEIKFGFNKQGLSGAFYVMAYELTRFIGFQTGYRRFVPWQIKKTFSVVPQWYGRSKSNH
;
A
#
# COMPACT_ATOMS: atom_id res chain seq x y z
N MET A 1 8.09 18.29 -18.68
CA MET A 1 6.82 18.47 -19.44
C MET A 1 5.81 19.07 -18.48
N GLN A 2 5.34 20.29 -18.78
CA GLN A 2 4.27 20.94 -18.05
C GLN A 2 2.98 20.14 -18.28
N HIS A 3 2.53 19.38 -17.27
CA HIS A 3 1.15 18.93 -17.22
C HIS A 3 0.28 20.17 -17.00
N SER A 4 -0.66 20.42 -17.91
CA SER A 4 -1.57 21.57 -17.81
C SER A 4 -2.43 21.43 -16.56
N HIS A 5 -2.60 22.52 -15.82
CA HIS A 5 -3.37 22.57 -14.57
C HIS A 5 -4.82 22.05 -14.70
N ALA A 6 -5.38 21.98 -15.92
CA ALA A 6 -6.73 21.51 -16.19
C ALA A 6 -6.91 19.98 -16.11
N GLU A 7 -5.83 19.20 -16.28
CA GLU A 7 -5.89 17.73 -16.21
C GLU A 7 -5.80 17.21 -14.76
N ALA A 8 -5.26 18.04 -13.86
CA ALA A 8 -5.09 17.74 -12.43
C ALA A 8 -6.38 17.88 -11.60
N GLU A 9 -7.47 18.40 -12.18
CA GLU A 9 -8.74 18.62 -11.49
C GLU A 9 -9.82 17.57 -11.81
N ARG A 10 -9.59 16.69 -12.80
CA ARG A 10 -10.57 15.65 -13.13
C ARG A 10 -10.41 14.45 -12.20
N PRO A 11 -11.52 13.88 -11.69
CA PRO A 11 -11.44 12.68 -10.88
C PRO A 11 -10.83 11.55 -11.71
N MET A 12 -9.77 10.94 -11.20
CA MET A 12 -9.15 9.80 -11.85
C MET A 12 -9.97 8.55 -11.57
N ILE A 13 -10.39 7.84 -12.62
CA ILE A 13 -11.22 6.64 -12.51
C ILE A 13 -10.36 5.39 -12.63
N LEU A 14 -10.58 4.43 -11.73
CA LEU A 14 -10.04 3.08 -11.82
C LEU A 14 -11.21 2.09 -11.90
N ASP A 15 -11.26 1.34 -12.99
CA ASP A 15 -12.34 0.41 -13.35
C ASP A 15 -11.86 -1.05 -13.49
N LYS A 16 -10.55 -1.26 -13.36
CA LYS A 16 -9.92 -2.58 -13.49
C LYS A 16 -9.02 -2.86 -12.31
N VAL A 17 -8.98 -4.12 -11.90
CA VAL A 17 -8.09 -4.60 -10.84
C VAL A 17 -6.64 -4.26 -11.23
N PRO A 18 -5.92 -3.48 -10.43
CA PRO A 18 -4.52 -3.20 -10.69
C PRO A 18 -3.71 -4.49 -10.54
N THR A 19 -2.94 -4.83 -11.57
CA THR A 19 -2.04 -5.99 -11.57
C THR A 19 -0.74 -5.72 -10.81
N ILE A 20 -0.48 -4.46 -10.48
CA ILE A 20 0.77 -3.96 -9.92
C ILE A 20 0.48 -3.11 -8.68
N PHE A 21 1.06 -3.50 -7.53
CA PHE A 21 1.04 -2.72 -6.31
C PHE A 21 2.27 -1.81 -6.22
N GLY A 22 2.08 -0.53 -5.90
CA GLY A 22 3.20 0.36 -5.64
C GLY A 22 2.84 1.85 -5.67
N PRO A 23 3.85 2.71 -5.45
CA PRO A 23 3.70 4.16 -5.46
C PRO A 23 3.09 4.68 -6.78
N GLY A 24 2.25 5.71 -6.69
CA GLY A 24 1.62 6.32 -7.86
C GLY A 24 0.50 5.50 -8.50
N LYS A 25 -0.02 4.49 -7.81
CA LYS A 25 -1.24 3.76 -8.20
C LYS A 25 -2.40 4.16 -7.30
N ILE A 26 -3.59 4.25 -7.90
CA ILE A 26 -4.82 4.57 -7.18
C ILE A 26 -5.26 3.33 -6.43
N TRP A 27 -5.47 3.49 -5.12
CA TRP A 27 -6.06 2.50 -4.24
C TRP A 27 -7.07 3.20 -3.34
N PHE A 28 -8.13 2.50 -2.97
CA PHE A 28 -9.05 3.00 -1.96
C PHE A 28 -8.34 3.06 -0.60
N SER A 29 -8.63 4.10 0.17
CA SER A 29 -8.21 4.18 1.57
C SER A 29 -9.37 4.56 2.46
N ASN A 30 -9.59 3.80 3.53
CA ASN A 30 -10.72 4.00 4.44
C ASN A 30 -10.56 5.20 5.39
N VAL A 31 -9.40 5.88 5.40
CA VAL A 31 -9.18 7.08 6.25
C VAL A 31 -9.84 8.35 5.69
N CYS A 32 -10.07 8.42 4.38
CA CYS A 32 -10.68 9.57 3.72
C CYS A 32 -11.37 9.13 2.43
N SER A 33 -12.56 8.58 2.57
CA SER A 33 -13.30 8.03 1.44
C SER A 33 -14.80 8.04 1.68
N ALA A 34 -15.55 7.86 0.59
CA ALA A 34 -16.97 7.55 0.59
C ALA A 34 -17.17 6.24 -0.17
N ILE A 35 -18.08 5.40 0.32
CA ILE A 35 -18.45 4.12 -0.30
C ILE A 35 -19.92 4.19 -0.68
N ASP A 36 -20.24 3.79 -1.91
CA ASP A 36 -21.64 3.62 -2.32
C ASP A 36 -22.34 2.59 -1.42
N LYS A 37 -23.58 2.87 -1.02
CA LYS A 37 -24.33 2.02 -0.09
C LYS A 37 -24.49 0.59 -0.59
N GLU A 38 -24.67 0.41 -1.89
CA GLU A 38 -24.86 -0.92 -2.48
C GLU A 38 -23.53 -1.66 -2.60
N ALA A 39 -22.44 -0.97 -2.97
CA ALA A 39 -21.10 -1.55 -2.91
C ALA A 39 -20.76 -2.04 -1.49
N TRP A 40 -21.09 -1.25 -0.47
CA TRP A 40 -20.89 -1.62 0.95
C TRP A 40 -21.68 -2.86 1.36
N ARG A 41 -22.93 -3.00 0.89
CA ARG A 41 -23.76 -4.18 1.20
C ARG A 41 -23.27 -5.44 0.51
N GLN A 42 -22.65 -5.31 -0.66
CA GLN A 42 -22.23 -6.46 -1.45
C GLN A 42 -20.83 -6.97 -1.08
N VAL A 43 -19.93 -6.07 -0.63
CA VAL A 43 -18.51 -6.39 -0.41
C VAL A 43 -18.09 -5.95 0.99
N ASN A 44 -17.86 -6.93 1.86
CA ASN A 44 -17.30 -6.70 3.19
C ASN A 44 -15.78 -6.52 3.13
N PHE A 45 -15.20 -5.79 4.09
CA PHE A 45 -13.75 -5.80 4.28
C PHE A 45 -13.28 -7.21 4.64
N PRO A 46 -12.22 -7.72 3.97
CA PRO A 46 -11.70 -9.04 4.28
C PRO A 46 -10.94 -9.03 5.61
N ASP A 47 -10.98 -10.15 6.33
CA ASP A 47 -10.16 -10.35 7.53
C ASP A 47 -8.71 -10.66 7.13
N VAL A 48 -7.95 -9.59 6.88
CA VAL A 48 -6.52 -9.61 6.62
C VAL A 48 -5.78 -8.86 7.71
N VAL A 49 -4.50 -9.17 7.91
CA VAL A 49 -3.70 -8.60 8.99
C VAL A 49 -3.53 -7.08 8.88
N MET A 50 -3.55 -6.55 7.65
CA MET A 50 -3.34 -5.14 7.29
C MET A 50 -3.81 -4.90 5.86
N SER A 51 -4.03 -3.65 5.46
CA SER A 51 -4.35 -3.29 4.07
C SER A 51 -5.67 -3.90 3.58
N GLU A 52 -6.65 -3.99 4.48
CA GLU A 52 -8.01 -4.45 4.21
C GLU A 52 -8.74 -3.55 3.20
N ASP A 53 -8.43 -2.25 3.19
CA ASP A 53 -8.94 -1.26 2.24
C ASP A 53 -8.45 -1.51 0.80
N GLN A 54 -7.19 -1.90 0.66
CA GLN A 54 -6.58 -2.30 -0.61
C GLN A 54 -7.10 -3.67 -1.05
N ALA A 55 -7.29 -4.59 -0.12
CA ALA A 55 -7.89 -5.89 -0.42
C ALA A 55 -9.35 -5.72 -0.89
N TRP A 56 -10.12 -4.86 -0.23
CA TRP A 56 -11.47 -4.50 -0.63
C TRP A 56 -11.52 -3.86 -2.01
N THR A 57 -10.55 -2.99 -2.34
CA THR A 57 -10.39 -2.42 -3.70
C THR A 57 -10.41 -3.50 -4.77
N ILE A 58 -9.66 -4.58 -4.58
CA ILE A 58 -9.58 -5.68 -5.54
C ILE A 58 -10.97 -6.32 -5.73
N GLU A 59 -11.67 -6.60 -4.63
CA GLU A 59 -12.96 -7.29 -4.66
C GLU A 59 -14.08 -6.44 -5.26
N VAL A 60 -14.11 -5.13 -5.01
CA VAL A 60 -15.10 -4.24 -5.65
C VAL A 60 -14.86 -4.09 -7.14
N LEU A 61 -13.60 -3.95 -7.57
CA LEU A 61 -13.25 -3.86 -8.99
C LEU A 61 -13.58 -5.16 -9.74
N LYS A 62 -13.35 -6.34 -9.12
CA LYS A 62 -13.78 -7.63 -9.68
C LYS A 62 -15.29 -7.72 -9.91
N ARG A 63 -16.08 -6.98 -9.13
CA ARG A 63 -17.55 -6.94 -9.23
C ARG A 63 -18.07 -5.82 -10.13
N GLY A 64 -17.18 -5.13 -10.85
CA GLY A 64 -17.55 -4.10 -11.82
C GLY A 64 -17.83 -2.72 -11.21
N TRP A 65 -17.56 -2.52 -9.93
CA TRP A 65 -17.54 -1.18 -9.34
C TRP A 65 -16.32 -0.40 -9.82
N THR A 66 -16.40 0.94 -9.74
CA THR A 66 -15.29 1.83 -10.08
C THR A 66 -14.87 2.64 -8.87
N LEU A 67 -13.60 3.03 -8.84
CA LEU A 67 -13.06 3.98 -7.87
C LEU A 67 -12.83 5.33 -8.56
N ALA A 68 -13.18 6.41 -7.87
CA ALA A 68 -12.88 7.77 -8.28
C ALA A 68 -11.98 8.43 -7.24
N TYR A 69 -10.82 8.94 -7.67
CA TYR A 69 -9.92 9.73 -6.82
C TYR A 69 -10.23 11.21 -6.99
N GLU A 70 -10.62 11.88 -5.90
CA GLU A 70 -10.90 13.32 -5.86
C GLU A 70 -9.75 14.07 -5.14
N PRO A 71 -8.86 14.76 -5.87
CA PRO A 71 -7.70 15.43 -5.26
C PRO A 71 -8.06 16.57 -4.30
N LYS A 72 -9.27 17.15 -4.39
CA LYS A 72 -9.72 18.24 -3.49
C LYS A 72 -10.24 17.71 -2.14
N ALA A 73 -10.59 16.43 -2.05
CA ALA A 73 -11.02 15.79 -0.81
C ALA A 73 -9.80 15.46 0.08
N THR A 74 -9.34 16.46 0.84
CA THR A 74 -8.12 16.36 1.65
C THR A 74 -8.42 16.30 3.15
N VAL A 75 -7.68 15.49 3.89
CA VAL A 75 -7.67 15.45 5.35
C VAL A 75 -6.24 15.52 5.87
N LYS A 76 -6.04 16.09 7.07
CA LYS A 76 -4.74 16.10 7.73
C LYS A 76 -4.51 14.77 8.43
N HIS A 77 -3.44 14.07 8.07
CA HIS A 77 -2.99 12.86 8.72
C HIS A 77 -1.48 12.89 8.91
N GLY A 78 -0.97 12.34 10.02
CA GLY A 78 0.44 12.37 10.34
C GLY A 78 0.86 11.19 11.21
N HIS A 79 1.82 10.42 10.73
CA HIS A 79 2.53 9.40 11.50
C HIS A 79 4.03 9.52 11.24
N ALA A 80 4.80 9.76 12.30
CA ALA A 80 6.25 9.61 12.26
C ALA A 80 6.60 8.17 12.62
N LEU A 81 6.62 7.28 11.62
CA LEU A 81 7.04 5.89 11.82
C LEU A 81 8.57 5.82 11.89
N SER A 82 9.09 5.16 12.92
CA SER A 82 10.49 4.72 12.90
C SER A 82 10.69 3.67 11.80
N LEU A 83 11.93 3.47 11.36
CA LEU A 83 12.25 2.44 10.37
C LEU A 83 11.79 1.05 10.83
N MET A 84 11.92 0.71 12.12
CA MET A 84 11.42 -0.56 12.65
C MET A 84 9.89 -0.65 12.59
N ALA A 85 9.17 0.42 12.91
CA ALA A 85 7.71 0.44 12.80
C ALA A 85 7.25 0.32 11.34
N LEU A 86 7.94 1.00 10.42
CA LEU A 86 7.74 0.88 8.97
C LEU A 86 7.97 -0.57 8.50
N PHE A 87 9.07 -1.19 8.94
CA PHE A 87 9.38 -2.57 8.62
C PHE A 87 8.25 -3.50 9.02
N LYS A 88 7.85 -3.46 10.30
CA LYS A 88 6.79 -4.34 10.82
C LYS A 88 5.46 -4.14 10.11
N ARG A 89 5.07 -2.89 9.85
CA ARG A 89 3.86 -2.57 9.10
C ARG A 89 3.88 -3.18 7.70
N ASN A 90 5.04 -3.13 7.02
CA ASN A 90 5.17 -3.72 5.70
C ASN A 90 5.23 -5.25 5.72
N VAL A 91 5.71 -5.89 6.80
CA VAL A 91 5.57 -7.34 6.98
C VAL A 91 4.09 -7.73 6.97
N ASP A 92 3.25 -7.01 7.72
CA ASP A 92 1.82 -7.29 7.75
C ASP A 92 1.17 -7.02 6.38
N SER A 93 1.46 -5.88 5.73
CA SER A 93 0.96 -5.63 4.36
C SER A 93 1.40 -6.73 3.38
N GLY A 94 2.66 -7.15 3.40
CA GLY A 94 3.15 -8.23 2.55
C GLY A 94 2.39 -9.54 2.77
N ALA A 95 2.11 -9.89 4.03
CA ALA A 95 1.37 -11.10 4.38
C ALA A 95 -0.08 -11.06 3.87
N SER A 96 -0.76 -9.90 3.97
CA SER A 96 -2.08 -9.71 3.37
C SER A 96 -2.05 -9.90 1.86
N PHE A 97 -1.11 -9.26 1.16
CA PHE A 97 -1.02 -9.36 -0.29
C PHE A 97 -0.69 -10.78 -0.78
N ALA A 98 0.09 -11.55 -0.02
CA ALA A 98 0.33 -12.96 -0.33
C ALA A 98 -0.95 -13.81 -0.29
N SER A 99 -1.89 -13.47 0.60
CA SER A 99 -3.18 -14.17 0.69
C SER A 99 -4.15 -13.82 -0.45
N LEU A 100 -4.01 -12.65 -1.05
CA LEU A 100 -4.91 -12.15 -2.09
C LEU A 100 -4.58 -12.69 -3.49
N GLY A 101 -3.35 -13.16 -3.73
CA GLY A 101 -2.93 -13.86 -4.96
C GLY A 101 -2.92 -13.03 -6.26
N THR A 102 -3.53 -11.85 -6.29
CA THR A 102 -3.77 -11.08 -7.53
C THR A 102 -2.72 -10.03 -7.88
N VAL A 103 -1.88 -9.62 -6.93
CA VAL A 103 -1.03 -8.44 -7.11
C VAL A 103 0.44 -8.77 -6.89
N VAL A 104 1.25 -8.45 -7.89
CA VAL A 104 2.70 -8.58 -7.82
C VAL A 104 3.25 -7.23 -7.34
N PRO A 105 4.17 -7.20 -6.35
CA PRO A 105 4.86 -5.96 -6.02
C PRO A 105 5.58 -5.42 -7.25
N SER A 106 5.38 -4.12 -7.54
CA SER A 106 6.03 -3.43 -8.65
C SER A 106 7.53 -3.32 -8.39
N ILE A 107 8.31 -4.30 -8.83
CA ILE A 107 9.76 -4.27 -8.72
C ILE A 107 10.30 -4.19 -10.13
N GLY A 108 11.07 -3.12 -10.42
CA GLY A 108 11.79 -3.00 -11.68
C GLY A 108 11.04 -2.38 -12.86
N SER A 109 9.91 -1.68 -12.68
CA SER A 109 9.33 -0.87 -13.76
C SER A 109 10.03 0.49 -13.87
N GLY A 110 10.25 1.01 -15.08
CA GLY A 110 10.92 2.31 -15.29
C GLY A 110 10.21 3.51 -14.64
N LYS A 111 8.90 3.41 -14.40
CA LYS A 111 8.13 4.42 -13.65
C LYS A 111 8.48 4.42 -12.16
N ASN A 112 8.79 3.27 -11.57
CA ASN A 112 9.22 3.18 -10.17
C ASN A 112 10.61 3.80 -9.96
N TRP A 113 11.52 3.64 -10.93
CA TRP A 113 12.88 4.18 -10.80
C TRP A 113 12.90 5.70 -10.87
N ARG A 114 12.07 6.31 -11.74
CA ARG A 114 11.89 7.76 -11.79
C ARG A 114 11.32 8.30 -10.49
N TRP A 115 10.26 7.67 -9.97
CA TRP A 115 9.69 8.03 -8.67
C TRP A 115 10.73 7.93 -7.54
N LEU A 116 11.51 6.85 -7.47
CA LEU A 116 12.56 6.70 -6.47
C LEU A 116 13.65 7.77 -6.62
N ALA A 117 14.06 8.11 -7.85
CA ALA A 117 15.02 9.18 -8.09
C ALA A 117 14.49 10.54 -7.64
N ASP A 118 13.19 10.81 -7.88
CA ASP A 118 12.53 12.04 -7.43
C ASP A 118 12.47 12.12 -5.89
N GLU A 119 12.17 11.01 -5.21
CA GLU A 119 12.19 10.92 -3.73
C GLU A 119 13.60 11.13 -3.16
N ILE A 120 14.62 10.51 -3.76
CA ILE A 120 16.03 10.70 -3.34
C ILE A 120 16.45 12.15 -3.55
N LYS A 121 16.09 12.75 -4.69
CA LYS A 121 16.36 14.16 -4.99
C LYS A 121 15.63 15.08 -4.02
N PHE A 122 14.39 14.76 -3.65
CA PHE A 122 13.64 15.49 -2.63
C PHE A 122 14.34 15.41 -1.26
N GLY A 123 14.76 14.22 -0.84
CA GLY A 123 15.54 14.04 0.39
C GLY A 123 16.83 14.84 0.38
N PHE A 124 17.56 14.82 -0.74
CA PHE A 124 18.77 15.61 -0.95
C PHE A 124 18.50 17.12 -0.84
N ASN A 125 17.44 17.62 -1.48
CA ASN A 125 17.11 19.04 -1.42
C ASN A 125 16.67 19.50 -0.02
N LYS A 126 16.16 18.59 0.82
CA LYS A 126 15.72 18.89 2.18
C LYS A 126 16.85 18.87 3.21
N GLN A 127 17.75 17.88 3.14
CA GLN A 127 18.77 17.65 4.18
C GLN A 127 20.16 17.26 3.63
N GLY A 128 20.39 17.41 2.32
CA GLY A 128 21.62 16.98 1.66
C GLY A 128 21.78 15.45 1.64
N LEU A 129 23.03 14.97 1.71
CA LEU A 129 23.33 13.55 1.62
C LEU A 129 22.61 12.71 2.69
N SER A 130 22.46 13.20 3.91
CA SER A 130 21.75 12.46 4.98
C SER A 130 20.28 12.22 4.63
N GLY A 131 19.60 13.20 4.01
CA GLY A 131 18.23 13.06 3.53
C GLY A 131 18.11 12.04 2.39
N ALA A 132 19.06 12.06 1.45
CA ALA A 132 19.13 11.06 0.39
C ALA A 132 19.33 9.63 0.95
N PHE A 133 20.27 9.46 1.88
CA PHE A 133 20.50 8.18 2.56
C PHE A 133 19.29 7.72 3.36
N TYR A 134 18.62 8.64 4.05
CA TYR A 134 17.41 8.32 4.80
C TYR A 134 16.29 7.81 3.89
N VAL A 135 16.03 8.48 2.76
CA VAL A 135 15.02 8.01 1.78
C VAL A 135 15.38 6.62 1.25
N MET A 136 16.65 6.39 0.91
CA MET A 136 17.11 5.06 0.48
C MET A 136 16.89 3.99 1.57
N ALA A 137 17.25 4.29 2.81
CA ALA A 137 17.06 3.39 3.94
C ALA A 137 15.57 3.12 4.21
N TYR A 138 14.73 4.15 4.11
CA TYR A 138 13.28 4.08 4.27
C TYR A 138 12.66 3.15 3.21
N GLU A 139 13.03 3.35 1.94
CA GLU A 139 12.53 2.55 0.82
C GLU A 139 13.02 1.10 0.86
N LEU A 140 14.28 0.88 1.23
CA LEU A 140 14.82 -0.46 1.43
C LEU A 140 14.10 -1.16 2.59
N THR A 141 13.86 -0.46 3.69
CA THR A 141 13.14 -1.01 4.85
C THR A 141 11.71 -1.41 4.49
N ARG A 142 11.00 -0.54 3.76
CA ARG A 142 9.66 -0.82 3.22
C ARG A 142 9.67 -2.07 2.35
N PHE A 143 10.64 -2.16 1.44
CA PHE A 143 10.79 -3.28 0.52
C PHE A 143 11.07 -4.61 1.23
N ILE A 144 12.07 -4.65 2.12
CA ILE A 144 12.45 -5.87 2.84
C ILE A 144 11.30 -6.33 3.75
N GLY A 145 10.63 -5.39 4.45
CA GLY A 145 9.46 -5.69 5.25
C GLY A 145 8.37 -6.36 4.43
N PHE A 146 8.01 -5.75 3.29
CA PHE A 146 7.00 -6.30 2.37
C PHE A 146 7.39 -7.69 1.88
N GLN A 147 8.63 -7.89 1.44
CA GLN A 147 9.10 -9.19 0.96
C GLN A 147 9.07 -10.27 2.05
N THR A 148 9.38 -9.90 3.29
CA THR A 148 9.33 -10.81 4.44
C THR A 148 7.90 -11.31 4.70
N GLY A 149 6.92 -10.41 4.61
CA GLY A 149 5.51 -10.77 4.71
C GLY A 149 5.01 -11.59 3.51
N TYR A 150 5.39 -11.17 2.30
CA TYR A 150 4.85 -11.68 1.04
C TYR A 150 5.33 -13.11 0.71
N ARG A 151 6.58 -13.42 1.02
CA ARG A 151 7.18 -14.70 0.62
C ARG A 151 6.59 -15.87 1.42
N ARG A 152 6.12 -16.89 0.70
CA ARG A 152 5.51 -18.10 1.28
C ARG A 152 6.50 -18.94 2.10
N PHE A 153 7.79 -18.93 1.75
CA PHE A 153 8.81 -19.70 2.45
C PHE A 153 9.21 -19.11 3.81
N VAL A 154 8.86 -17.86 4.10
CA VAL A 154 9.14 -17.24 5.40
C VAL A 154 8.18 -17.84 6.45
N PRO A 155 8.68 -18.45 7.53
CA PRO A 155 7.83 -19.04 8.57
C PRO A 155 6.91 -18.01 9.23
N TRP A 156 5.69 -18.43 9.58
CA TRP A 156 4.70 -17.57 10.22
C TRP A 156 5.19 -17.00 11.56
N GLN A 157 6.07 -17.72 12.27
CA GLN A 157 6.68 -17.27 13.52
C GLN A 157 7.51 -15.99 13.31
N ILE A 158 8.27 -15.93 12.21
CA ILE A 158 9.05 -14.74 11.85
C ILE A 158 8.11 -13.58 11.54
N LYS A 159 7.07 -13.84 10.74
CA LYS A 159 6.05 -12.83 10.40
C LYS A 159 5.35 -12.30 11.66
N LYS A 160 4.98 -13.18 12.59
CA LYS A 160 4.40 -12.82 13.89
C LYS A 160 5.35 -11.96 14.74
N THR A 161 6.62 -12.34 14.86
CA THR A 161 7.62 -11.57 15.63
C THR A 161 7.79 -10.16 15.09
N PHE A 162 7.76 -10.01 13.77
CA PHE A 162 7.88 -8.72 13.09
C PHE A 162 6.53 -8.12 12.67
N SER A 163 5.44 -8.48 13.35
CA SER A 163 4.12 -7.90 13.11
C SER A 163 3.85 -6.73 14.05
N VAL A 164 2.99 -5.80 13.62
CA VAL A 164 2.36 -4.79 14.48
C VAL A 164 1.20 -5.41 15.28
N VAL A 165 0.56 -6.44 14.74
CA VAL A 165 -0.61 -7.13 15.29
C VAL A 165 -0.38 -8.65 15.42
N PRO A 166 0.60 -9.08 16.24
CA PRO A 166 1.01 -10.49 16.35
C PRO A 166 -0.13 -11.46 16.74
N GLN A 167 -1.18 -10.95 17.38
CA GLN A 167 -2.38 -11.70 17.75
C GLN A 167 -3.18 -12.20 16.54
N TRP A 168 -3.14 -11.52 15.40
CA TRP A 168 -3.84 -11.94 14.18
C TRP A 168 -3.30 -13.29 13.67
N TYR A 169 -1.99 -13.47 13.69
CA TYR A 169 -1.34 -14.72 13.28
C TYR A 169 -1.67 -15.91 14.19
N GLY A 170 -2.06 -15.66 15.45
CA GLY A 170 -2.54 -16.69 16.36
C GLY A 170 -3.96 -17.16 16.04
N ARG A 171 -4.83 -16.25 15.59
CA ARG A 171 -6.24 -16.53 15.24
C ARG A 171 -6.37 -17.31 13.93
N SER A 172 -5.55 -17.00 12.92
CA SER A 172 -5.58 -17.72 11.63
C SER A 172 -5.41 -19.25 11.79
N LYS A 173 -4.78 -19.72 12.87
CA LYS A 173 -4.59 -21.15 13.17
C LYS A 173 -5.82 -21.86 13.73
N SER A 174 -6.79 -21.16 14.34
CA SER A 174 -7.98 -21.82 14.89
C SER A 174 -9.03 -22.18 13.83
N ASN A 175 -8.85 -21.69 12.59
CA ASN A 175 -9.81 -21.82 11.50
C ASN A 175 -9.32 -22.76 10.38
N HIS A 176 -8.29 -23.58 10.64
CA HIS A 176 -7.74 -24.58 9.73
C HIS A 176 -7.60 -25.94 10.42
#